data_AF-A0A969B4Y9-F1
#
_entry.id   AF-A0A969B4Y9-F1
#
_cell.length_a   1.000
_cell.length_b   1.000
_cell.length_c   1.000
_cell.angle_alpha   90.00
_cell.angle_beta   90.00
_cell.angle_gamma   90.00
#
_symmetry.space_group_name_H-M   'P 1'
#
loop_
_entity.id
_entity.type
_entity.pdbx_description
1 polymer ?
#
loop_
_entity_poly.entity_id
_entity_poly.type
_entity_poly.pdbx_seq_one_letter_code
_entity_poly.pdbx_strand_id
1 'polypeptide(L)'
;MAYASRLLSEVNAVASNIPDPVLSATLQDRLFLIAVIFFLSFFAFVTSTVFYMIVLGQRVGGPVIAICAYIQELQKGNYDAKRELRKNDELVPIMSELKILAQNLKEKNGRA
;
A
#
# COMPACT_ATOMS: atom_id res chain seq x y z
N MET A 1 -7.35 -23.78 -14.35
CA MET A 1 -8.47 -24.06 -15.28
C MET A 1 -9.19 -25.37 -14.94
N ALA A 2 -8.51 -26.52 -14.82
CA ALA A 2 -9.15 -27.83 -14.59
C ALA A 2 -9.94 -27.98 -13.28
N TYR A 3 -9.54 -27.30 -12.20
CA TYR A 3 -10.24 -27.35 -10.91
C TYR A 3 -11.54 -26.54 -10.91
N ALA A 4 -11.55 -25.38 -11.56
CA ALA A 4 -12.75 -24.55 -11.66
C ALA A 4 -13.83 -25.23 -12.49
N SER A 5 -13.45 -25.87 -13.61
CA SER A 5 -14.39 -26.64 -14.43
C SER A 5 -14.97 -27.85 -13.70
N ARG A 6 -14.16 -28.52 -12.85
CA ARG A 6 -14.62 -29.64 -12.03
C ARG A 6 -15.65 -29.21 -10.97
N LEU A 7 -15.37 -28.14 -10.23
CA LEU A 7 -16.29 -27.59 -9.25
C LEU A 7 -17.61 -27.13 -9.88
N LEU A 8 -17.55 -26.47 -11.05
CA LEU A 8 -18.76 -26.10 -11.79
C LEU A 8 -19.57 -27.32 -12.23
N SER A 9 -18.90 -28.41 -12.63
CA SER A 9 -19.59 -29.65 -13.00
C SER A 9 -20.25 -30.34 -11.80
N GLU A 10 -19.62 -30.31 -10.63
CA GLU A 10 -20.17 -30.89 -9.39
C GLU A 10 -21.36 -30.08 -8.89
N VAL A 11 -21.28 -28.74 -8.91
CA VAL A 11 -22.40 -27.85 -8.57
C VAL A 11 -23.57 -28.07 -9.54
N ASN A 12 -23.30 -28.17 -10.83
CA ASN A 12 -24.34 -28.39 -11.84
C ASN A 12 -25.00 -29.78 -11.71
N ALA A 13 -24.22 -30.82 -11.40
CA ALA A 13 -24.74 -32.16 -11.15
C ALA A 13 -25.64 -32.20 -9.90
N VAL A 14 -25.27 -31.49 -8.83
CA VAL A 14 -26.10 -31.39 -7.64
C VAL A 14 -27.39 -30.59 -7.93
N ALA A 15 -27.30 -29.50 -8.69
CA ALA A 15 -28.47 -28.71 -9.09
C ALA A 15 -29.46 -29.52 -9.94
N SER A 16 -28.98 -30.36 -10.86
CA SER A 16 -29.83 -31.22 -11.69
C SER A 16 -30.57 -32.33 -10.93
N ASN A 17 -30.13 -32.65 -9.71
CA ASN A 17 -30.79 -33.63 -8.84
C ASN A 17 -31.86 -33.01 -7.93
N ILE A 18 -32.09 -31.70 -8.02
CA ILE A 18 -33.15 -31.01 -7.28
C ILE A 18 -34.48 -31.27 -8.01
N PRO A 19 -35.48 -31.92 -7.37
CA PRO A 19 -36.74 -32.28 -8.03
C PRO A 19 -37.58 -31.07 -8.45
N ASP A 20 -37.39 -29.93 -7.79
CA ASP A 20 -38.06 -28.68 -8.08
C ASP A 20 -37.21 -27.79 -9.01
N PRO A 21 -37.61 -27.64 -10.29
CA PRO A 21 -36.86 -26.85 -11.26
C PRO A 21 -36.83 -25.36 -10.91
N VAL A 22 -37.84 -24.85 -10.19
CA VAL A 22 -37.90 -23.44 -9.78
C VAL A 22 -36.87 -23.17 -8.68
N LEU A 23 -36.73 -24.10 -7.73
CA LEU A 23 -35.74 -24.02 -6.66
C LEU A 23 -34.31 -24.11 -7.20
N SER A 24 -34.05 -25.03 -8.15
CA SER A 24 -32.74 -25.17 -8.80
C SER A 24 -32.31 -23.89 -9.53
N ALA A 25 -33.20 -23.31 -10.34
CA ALA A 25 -32.93 -22.07 -11.07
C ALA A 25 -32.64 -20.91 -10.11
N THR A 26 -33.45 -20.76 -9.06
CA THR A 26 -33.28 -19.71 -8.05
C THR A 26 -31.93 -19.85 -7.33
N LEU A 27 -31.52 -21.06 -6.97
CA LEU A 27 -30.22 -21.29 -6.32
C LEU A 27 -29.04 -20.94 -7.25
N GLN A 28 -29.11 -21.32 -8.53
CA GLN A 28 -28.08 -21.00 -9.50
C GLN A 28 -27.92 -19.48 -9.69
N ASP A 29 -29.03 -18.74 -9.78
CA ASP A 29 -29.03 -17.28 -9.89
C ASP A 29 -28.40 -16.62 -8.65
N ARG A 30 -28.72 -17.11 -7.45
CA ARG A 30 -28.15 -16.59 -6.20
C ARG A 30 -26.65 -16.88 -6.09
N LEU A 31 -26.22 -18.09 -6.44
CA LEU A 31 -24.80 -18.45 -6.46
C LEU A 31 -24.03 -17.60 -7.47
N PHE A 32 -24.59 -17.37 -8.66
CA PHE A 32 -24.00 -16.50 -9.66
C PHE A 32 -23.88 -15.06 -9.15
N LEU A 33 -24.93 -14.52 -8.55
CA LEU A 33 -24.92 -13.17 -7.98
C LEU A 33 -23.89 -13.01 -6.85
N ILE A 34 -23.78 -13.99 -5.96
CA ILE A 34 -22.76 -14.01 -4.90
C ILE A 34 -21.35 -14.02 -5.52
N ALA A 35 -21.12 -14.85 -6.54
CA ALA A 35 -19.84 -14.89 -7.23
C ALA A 35 -19.50 -13.54 -7.88
N VAL A 36 -20.46 -12.91 -8.57
CA VAL A 36 -20.27 -11.59 -9.18
C VAL A 36 -19.92 -10.53 -8.14
N ILE A 37 -20.67 -10.47 -7.03
CA ILE A 37 -20.39 -9.52 -5.93
C ILE A 37 -18.99 -9.76 -5.37
N PHE A 38 -18.63 -11.02 -5.10
CA PHE A 38 -17.31 -11.38 -4.60
C PHE A 38 -16.19 -10.91 -5.54
N PHE A 39 -16.31 -11.17 -6.84
CA PHE A 39 -15.31 -10.74 -7.82
C PHE A 39 -15.20 -9.22 -7.93
N LEU A 40 -16.32 -8.51 -7.92
CA LEU A 40 -16.34 -7.04 -7.94
C LEU A 40 -15.68 -6.46 -6.68
N SER A 41 -16.03 -6.98 -5.50
CA SER A 41 -15.42 -6.55 -4.23
C SER A 41 -13.92 -6.87 -4.19
N PHE A 42 -13.52 -8.05 -4.64
CA PHE A 42 -12.11 -8.43 -4.71
C PHE A 42 -11.33 -7.54 -5.67
N PHE A 43 -11.87 -7.27 -6.86
CA PHE A 43 -11.24 -6.37 -7.82
C PHE A 43 -11.10 -4.94 -7.29
N ALA A 44 -12.15 -4.41 -6.65
CA ALA A 44 -12.10 -3.10 -6.00
C ALA A 44 -11.05 -3.05 -4.88
N PHE A 45 -10.98 -4.11 -4.06
CA PHE A 45 -9.98 -4.24 -3.00
C PHE A 45 -8.55 -4.25 -3.56
N VAL A 46 -8.27 -5.06 -4.58
CA VAL A 46 -6.94 -5.13 -5.22
C VAL A 46 -6.56 -3.77 -5.79
N THR A 47 -7.48 -3.14 -6.53
CA THR A 47 -7.27 -1.83 -7.13
C THR A 47 -6.96 -0.78 -6.07
N SER A 48 -7.79 -0.68 -5.03
CA SER A 48 -7.59 0.24 -3.90
C SER A 48 -6.24 0.01 -3.21
N THR A 49 -5.86 -1.25 -2.98
CA THR A 49 -4.58 -1.61 -2.36
C THR A 49 -3.39 -1.13 -3.20
N VAL A 50 -3.42 -1.31 -4.52
CA VAL A 50 -2.35 -0.84 -5.42
C VAL A 50 -2.22 0.69 -5.36
N PHE A 51 -3.33 1.42 -5.44
CA PHE A 51 -3.31 2.89 -5.31
C PHE A 51 -2.76 3.34 -3.97
N TYR A 52 -3.17 2.70 -2.87
CA TYR A 52 -2.69 3.01 -1.53
C TYR A 52 -1.17 2.79 -1.41
N MET A 53 -0.66 1.69 -1.96
CA MET A 53 0.79 1.41 -1.97
C MET A 53 1.59 2.46 -2.77
N ILE A 54 1.06 2.92 -3.90
CA ILE A 54 1.69 3.99 -4.69
C ILE A 54 1.76 5.29 -3.88
N VAL A 55 0.64 5.67 -3.23
CA VAL A 55 0.57 6.89 -2.42
C VAL A 55 1.53 6.82 -1.24
N LEU A 56 1.56 5.70 -0.51
CA LEU A 56 2.52 5.49 0.58
C LEU A 56 3.98 5.55 0.10
N GLY A 57 4.28 4.91 -1.03
CA GLY A 57 5.62 4.94 -1.62
C GLY A 57 6.08 6.36 -1.93
N GLN A 58 5.19 7.21 -2.44
CA GLN A 58 5.50 8.62 -2.71
C GLN A 58 5.65 9.45 -1.43
N ARG A 59 4.80 9.21 -0.42
CA ARG A 59 4.82 9.93 0.86
C ARG A 59 6.03 9.61 1.73
N VAL A 60 6.58 8.41 1.62
CA VAL A 60 7.75 8.00 2.44
C VAL A 60 9.04 8.07 1.63
N GLY A 61 9.05 7.57 0.39
CA GLY A 61 10.28 7.45 -0.41
C GLY A 61 10.93 8.79 -0.75
N GLY A 62 10.13 9.80 -1.12
CA GLY A 62 10.64 11.14 -1.43
C GLY A 62 11.37 11.78 -0.23
N PRO A 63 10.73 11.84 0.95
CA PRO A 63 11.37 12.38 2.16
C PRO A 63 12.60 11.61 2.61
N VAL A 64 12.60 10.28 2.49
CA VAL A 64 13.78 9.45 2.82
C VAL A 64 15.00 9.86 1.99
N ILE A 65 14.85 10.05 0.68
CA ILE A 65 15.97 10.46 -0.19
C ILE A 65 16.52 11.82 0.25
N ALA A 66 15.66 12.76 0.61
CA ALA A 66 16.08 14.08 1.10
C ALA A 66 16.80 14.00 2.44
N ILE A 67 16.33 13.16 3.37
CA ILE A 67 17.00 12.88 4.65
C ILE A 67 18.38 12.24 4.42
N CYS A 68 18.48 11.21 3.59
CA CYS A 68 19.75 10.55 3.29
C CYS A 68 20.77 11.53 2.70
N ALA A 69 20.35 12.38 1.77
CA ALA A 69 21.21 13.40 1.20
C ALA A 69 21.64 14.45 2.24
N TYR A 70 20.75 14.83 3.17
CA TYR A 70 21.11 15.74 4.26
C TYR A 70 22.15 15.11 5.19
N ILE A 71 21.97 13.85 5.56
CA ILE A 71 22.95 13.10 6.38
C ILE A 71 24.31 13.02 5.68
N GLN A 72 24.35 12.79 4.37
CA GLN A 72 25.60 12.81 3.60
C GLN A 72 26.33 14.15 3.66
N GLU A 73 25.61 15.27 3.68
CA GLU A 73 26.21 16.60 3.86
C GLU A 73 26.78 16.77 5.28
N LEU A 74 26.07 16.30 6.30
CA LEU A 74 26.57 16.31 7.68
C LEU A 74 27.84 15.47 7.84
N GLN A 75 27.91 14.31 7.17
CA GLN A 75 29.11 13.46 7.16
C GLN A 75 30.33 14.15 6.53
N LYS A 76 30.12 15.05 5.57
CA LYS A 76 31.18 15.87 4.96
C LYS A 76 31.58 17.09 5.81
N GLY A 77 30.94 17.30 6.95
CA GLY A 77 31.13 18.49 7.80
C GLY A 77 30.36 19.72 7.35
N ASN A 78 29.46 19.60 6.36
CA ASN A 78 28.63 20.70 5.89
C ASN A 78 27.37 20.85 6.76
N TYR A 79 27.50 21.50 7.91
CA TYR A 79 26.41 21.67 8.88
C TYR A 79 25.37 22.72 8.48
N ASP A 80 25.69 23.60 7.52
CA ASP A 80 24.81 24.69 7.07
C ASP A 80 23.94 24.32 5.86
N ALA A 81 23.93 23.04 5.47
CA ALA A 81 23.10 22.56 4.37
C ALA A 81 21.61 22.93 4.59
N LYS A 82 20.99 23.58 3.61
CA LYS A 82 19.59 24.06 3.70
C LYS A 82 18.60 23.10 3.04
N ARG A 83 18.64 21.82 3.42
CA ARG A 83 17.72 20.81 2.87
C ARG A 83 16.43 20.75 3.68
N GLU A 84 15.32 20.85 2.97
CA GLU A 84 13.97 20.84 3.55
C GLU A 84 13.16 19.67 3.00
N LEU A 85 12.25 19.15 3.82
CA LEU A 85 11.19 18.27 3.36
C LEU A 85 10.02 19.10 2.82
N ARG A 86 9.16 18.47 2.00
CA ARG A 86 7.94 19.14 1.53
C ARG A 86 6.99 19.34 2.71
N LYS A 87 6.12 20.34 2.57
CA LYS A 87 5.10 20.64 3.58
C LYS A 87 4.18 19.42 3.73
N ASN A 88 3.99 18.97 4.97
CA ASN A 88 3.20 17.80 5.37
C ASN A 88 3.81 16.43 5.06
N ASP A 89 5.12 16.35 4.77
CA ASP A 89 5.78 15.05 4.74
C ASP A 89 5.77 14.42 6.14
N GLU A 90 5.52 13.11 6.19
CA GLU A 90 5.35 12.40 7.47
C GLU A 90 6.66 12.31 8.27
N LEU A 91 7.80 12.47 7.59
CA LEU A 91 9.14 12.41 8.20
C LEU A 91 9.68 13.78 8.65
N VAL A 92 8.85 14.83 8.65
CA VAL A 92 9.23 16.16 9.18
C VAL A 92 9.82 16.11 10.60
N PRO A 93 9.27 15.32 11.55
CA PRO A 93 9.87 15.22 12.89
C PRO A 93 11.32 14.72 12.86
N ILE A 94 11.63 13.73 12.01
CA ILE A 94 13.00 13.20 11.87
C ILE A 94 13.94 14.26 11.29
N MET A 95 13.50 15.00 10.26
CA MET A 95 14.31 16.08 9.69
C MET A 95 14.57 17.19 10.71
N SER A 96 13.61 17.50 11.57
CA SER A 96 13.78 18.49 12.64
C SER A 96 14.89 18.07 13.61
N GLU A 97 14.84 16.84 14.11
CA GLU A 97 15.86 16.29 15.01
C GLU A 97 17.25 16.26 14.34
N LEU A 98 17.32 15.94 13.04
CA LEU A 98 18.58 15.98 12.29
C LEU A 98 19.18 17.38 12.18
N LYS A 99 18.35 18.43 12.05
CA LYS A 99 18.84 19.82 12.05
C LYS A 99 19.35 20.26 13.42
N ILE A 100 18.67 19.84 14.49
CA ILE A 100 19.16 20.05 15.86
C ILE A 100 20.52 19.37 16.04
N LEU A 101 20.65 18.13 15.56
CA LEU A 101 21.92 17.41 15.57
C LEU A 101 23.01 18.14 14.78
N ALA A 102 22.69 18.67 13.60
CA ALA A 102 23.63 19.44 12.78
C ALA A 102 24.17 20.66 13.53
N GLN A 103 23.29 21.40 14.23
CA GLN A 103 23.67 22.54 15.05
C GLN A 103 24.61 22.12 16.20
N ASN A 104 24.27 21.04 16.91
CA ASN A 104 25.10 20.52 18.01
C ASN A 104 26.49 20.09 17.52
N LEU A 105 26.58 19.45 16.35
CA LEU A 105 27.84 19.05 15.73
C LEU A 105 28.67 20.27 15.32
N LYS A 106 28.03 21.30 14.75
CA LYS A 106 28.68 22.57 14.39
C LYS A 106 29.30 23.25 15.61
N GLU A 107 28.56 23.35 16.69
CA GLU A 107 29.03 23.96 17.94
C GLU A 107 30.19 23.18 18.56
N LYS A 108 30.16 21.85 18.49
CA LYS A 108 31.24 21.01 19.00
C LYS A 108 32.53 21.16 18.18
N ASN A 109 32.43 21.15 16.85
CA ASN A 109 33.59 21.29 15.98
C ASN A 109 34.12 22.72 15.89
N GLY A 110 33.29 23.74 16.12
CA GLY A 110 33.73 25.14 16.19
C GLY A 110 34.41 25.54 17.51
N ARG A 111 34.42 24.64 18.51
CA ARG A 111 35.12 24.81 19.80
C ARG A 111 36.46 24.06 19.87
N ALA A 112 36.87 23.41 18.78
CA ALA A 112 38.18 22.80 18.60
C ALA A 112 39.11 23.77 17.86
#